data_AF-A0A2E5AET3-F1
#
_entry.id   AF-A0A2E5AET3-F1
#
_cell.length_a   1.000
_cell.length_b   1.000
_cell.length_c   1.000
_cell.angle_alpha   90.00
_cell.angle_beta   90.00
_cell.angle_gamma   90.00
#
_symmetry.space_group_name_H-M   'P 1'
#
loop_
_entity.id
_entity.type
_entity.pdbx_description
1 polymer ?
#
loop_
_entity_poly.entity_id
_entity_poly.type
_entity_poly.pdbx_seq_one_letter_code
_entity_poly.pdbx_strand_id
1 'polypeptide(L)'
;MGFAAIFFAVFLAELGDKTQIASAAFAAGDPGRAWKVFAASSLALVCSTAIAVFLGQLAGEHLARLPLKLISGVVFIALGALAVLDHFRTAAGA
;
A
#
# COMPACT_ATOMS: atom_id res chain seq x y z
N MET A 1 -7.77 17.50 13.08
CA MET A 1 -6.55 16.66 13.13
C MET A 1 -5.41 17.50 12.57
N GLY A 2 -4.35 17.77 13.33
CA GLY A 2 -3.19 18.54 12.84
C GLY A 2 -2.33 17.71 11.87
N PHE A 3 -1.56 18.36 11.00
CA PHE A 3 -0.63 17.72 10.06
C PHE A 3 0.23 16.65 10.74
N ALA A 4 0.79 16.97 11.91
CA ALA A 4 1.62 16.04 12.69
C ALA A 4 0.87 14.76 13.07
N ALA A 5 -0.40 14.86 13.46
CA ALA A 5 -1.20 13.69 13.84
C ALA A 5 -1.43 12.75 12.64
N ILE A 6 -1.71 13.30 11.46
CA ILE A 6 -1.88 12.52 10.23
C ILE A 6 -0.54 11.92 9.80
N PHE A 7 0.54 12.71 9.81
CA PHE A 7 1.88 12.25 9.49
C PHE A 7 2.29 11.07 10.36
N PHE A 8 2.19 11.19 11.69
CA PHE A 8 2.57 10.11 12.60
C PHE A 8 1.63 8.90 12.49
N ALA A 9 0.32 9.11 12.32
CA ALA A 9 -0.62 7.99 12.14
C ALA A 9 -0.30 7.18 10.89
N VAL A 10 -0.07 7.84 9.75
CA VAL A 10 0.28 7.19 8.49
C VAL A 10 1.69 6.58 8.56
N PHE A 11 2.67 7.32 9.09
CA PHE A 11 4.04 6.84 9.24
C PHE A 11 4.12 5.57 10.09
N LEU A 12 3.40 5.53 11.22
CA LEU A 12 3.38 4.36 12.08
C LEU A 12 2.60 3.19 11.47
N ALA A 13 1.54 3.47 10.70
CA ALA A 13 0.79 2.44 9.98
C ALA A 13 1.59 1.82 8.83
N GLU A 14 2.45 2.61 8.18
CA GLU A 14 3.29 2.17 7.05
C GLU A 14 4.64 1.59 7.51
N LEU A 15 5.08 1.86 8.73
CA LEU A 15 6.38 1.41 9.25
C LEU A 15 6.47 -0.12 9.29
N GLY A 16 7.40 -0.67 8.52
CA GLY A 16 7.64 -2.12 8.47
C GLY A 16 6.66 -2.88 7.58
N ASP A 17 5.93 -2.18 6.69
CA ASP A 17 5.16 -2.86 5.65
C ASP A 17 6.07 -3.75 4.78
N LYS A 18 5.48 -4.82 4.23
CA LYS A 18 6.17 -5.80 3.37
C LYS A 18 6.91 -5.13 2.22
N THR A 19 6.38 -4.02 1.70
CA THR A 19 7.04 -3.22 0.65
C THR A 19 8.37 -2.62 1.13
N GLN A 20 8.44 -2.11 2.36
CA GLN A 20 9.66 -1.53 2.93
C GLN A 20 10.74 -2.59 3.17
N ILE A 21 10.36 -3.76 3.68
CA ILE A 21 11.28 -4.90 3.87
C ILE A 21 11.79 -5.39 2.52
N ALA A 22 10.93 -5.49 1.50
CA ALA A 22 11.33 -5.86 0.15
C ALA A 22 12.30 -4.84 -0.47
N SER A 23 12.00 -3.54 -0.37
CA SER A 23 12.89 -2.48 -0.82
C SER A 23 14.24 -2.51 -0.10
N ALA A 24 14.25 -2.71 1.22
CA ALA A 24 15.48 -2.86 1.99
C ALA A 24 16.28 -4.10 1.55
N ALA A 25 15.62 -5.23 1.32
CA ALA A 25 16.25 -6.45 0.81
C ALA A 25 16.86 -6.25 -0.59
N PHE A 26 16.18 -5.53 -1.49
CA PHE A 26 16.73 -5.18 -2.80
C PHE A 26 17.93 -4.23 -2.71
N ALA A 27 17.96 -3.36 -1.69
CA ALA A 27 19.04 -2.41 -1.45
C ALA A 27 20.27 -3.04 -0.76
N ALA A 28 20.11 -4.13 -0.01
CA ALA A 28 21.15 -4.72 0.86
C ALA A 28 22.37 -5.31 0.14
N GLY A 29 22.34 -5.43 -1.19
CA GLY A 29 23.40 -6.14 -1.93
C GLY A 29 24.68 -5.34 -2.20
N ASP A 30 24.60 -4.04 -2.49
CA ASP A 30 25.75 -3.24 -2.93
C ASP A 30 25.52 -1.75 -2.58
N PRO A 31 26.52 -1.01 -2.05
CA PRO A 31 26.41 0.41 -1.72
C PRO A 31 25.79 1.27 -2.84
N GLY A 32 26.04 0.93 -4.11
CA GLY A 32 25.50 1.66 -5.26
C GLY A 32 24.03 1.33 -5.62
N ARG A 33 23.45 0.27 -5.05
CA ARG A 33 22.08 -0.17 -5.36
C ARG A 33 21.03 0.55 -4.54
N ALA A 34 21.35 1.02 -3.34
CA ALA A 34 20.40 1.73 -2.48
C ALA A 34 19.75 2.93 -3.19
N TRP A 35 20.56 3.75 -3.88
CA TRP A 35 20.04 4.91 -4.63
C TRP A 35 19.15 4.51 -5.80
N LYS A 36 19.50 3.43 -6.52
CA LYS A 36 18.68 2.92 -7.64
C LYS A 36 17.35 2.37 -7.15
N VAL A 37 17.36 1.62 -6.05
CA VAL A 37 16.13 1.07 -5.44
C VAL A 37 15.25 2.22 -4.93
N PHE A 38 15.84 3.22 -4.26
CA PHE A 38 15.11 4.40 -3.82
C PHE A 38 14.46 5.17 -4.98
N ALA A 39 15.21 5.43 -6.05
CA ALA A 39 14.68 6.11 -7.23
C ALA A 39 13.58 5.29 -7.90
N ALA A 40 13.78 3.98 -8.05
CA ALA A 40 12.80 3.08 -8.64
C ALA A 40 11.50 2.98 -7.81
N SER A 41 11.61 2.80 -6.49
CA SER A 41 10.44 2.72 -5.60
C SER A 41 9.69 4.05 -5.52
N SER A 42 10.43 5.18 -5.48
CA SER A 42 9.83 6.51 -5.50
C SER A 42 9.09 6.78 -6.81
N LEU A 43 9.71 6.46 -7.95
CA LEU A 43 9.08 6.59 -9.27
C LEU A 43 7.83 5.71 -9.36
N ALA A 44 7.92 4.45 -8.90
CA ALA A 44 6.79 3.53 -8.89
C ALA A 44 5.62 4.09 -8.05
N LEU A 45 5.90 4.65 -6.87
CA LEU A 45 4.88 5.27 -6.01
C LEU A 45 4.25 6.50 -6.67
N VAL A 46 5.05 7.39 -7.25
CA VAL A 46 4.55 8.58 -7.96
C VAL A 46 3.70 8.19 -9.15
N CYS A 47 4.17 7.25 -9.98
CA CYS A 47 3.42 6.75 -11.15
C CYS A 47 2.13 6.07 -10.73
N SER A 48 2.16 5.20 -9.72
CA SER A 48 0.97 4.52 -9.19
C SER A 48 -0.07 5.53 -8.68
N THR A 49 0.38 6.52 -7.90
CA THR A 49 -0.50 7.58 -7.38
C THR A 49 -1.05 8.44 -8.51
N ALA A 50 -0.23 8.81 -9.50
CA ALA A 50 -0.67 9.60 -10.64
C ALA A 50 -1.75 8.88 -11.46
N ILE A 51 -1.56 7.58 -11.71
CA ILE A 51 -2.57 6.75 -12.39
C ILE A 51 -3.86 6.69 -11.56
N ALA A 52 -3.76 6.44 -10.26
CA ALA A 52 -4.91 6.37 -9.37
C ALA A 52 -5.71 7.69 -9.35
N VAL A 53 -5.02 8.82 -9.23
CA VAL A 53 -5.64 10.16 -9.26
C VAL A 53 -6.26 10.44 -10.62
N PHE A 54 -5.56 10.15 -11.73
CA PHE A 54 -6.07 10.38 -13.07
C PHE A 54 -7.35 9.58 -13.35
N LEU A 55 -7.35 8.29 -13.01
CA LEU A 55 -8.54 7.44 -13.12
C LEU A 55 -9.66 7.89 -12.19
N GLY A 56 -9.33 8.30 -10.96
CA GLY A 56 -10.29 8.84 -10.00
C GLY A 56 -10.97 10.12 -10.48
N GLN A 57 -10.22 11.01 -11.16
CA GLN A 57 -10.77 12.21 -11.79
C GLN A 57 -11.68 11.86 -12.97
N LEU A 58 -11.25 10.96 -13.86
CA LEU A 58 -12.04 10.55 -15.03
C LEU A 58 -13.36 9.88 -14.65
N ALA A 59 -13.33 9.07 -13.60
CA ALA A 59 -14.51 8.34 -13.11
C ALA A 59 -15.31 9.14 -12.05
N GLY A 60 -14.94 10.38 -11.76
CA GLY A 60 -15.39 11.15 -10.59
C GLY A 60 -16.92 11.26 -10.45
N GLU A 61 -17.65 11.53 -11.53
CA GLU A 61 -19.13 11.64 -11.47
C GLU A 61 -19.82 10.31 -11.14
N HIS A 62 -19.27 9.19 -11.61
CA HIS A 62 -19.78 7.86 -11.29
C HIS A 62 -19.35 7.43 -9.88
N LEU A 63 -18.09 7.69 -9.52
CA LEU A 63 -17.53 7.38 -8.20
C LEU A 63 -18.26 8.14 -7.08
N ALA A 64 -18.68 9.39 -7.33
CA ALA A 64 -19.41 10.20 -6.36
C ALA A 64 -20.79 9.62 -5.98
N ARG A 65 -21.41 8.81 -6.86
CA ARG A 65 -22.69 8.14 -6.59
C ARG A 65 -22.52 6.80 -5.86
N LEU A 66 -21.30 6.27 -5.80
CA LEU A 66 -21.01 5.00 -5.16
C LEU A 66 -20.60 5.19 -3.69
N PRO A 67 -21.02 4.30 -2.78
CA PRO A 67 -20.62 4.35 -1.38
C PRO A 67 -19.19 3.82 -1.21
N LEU A 68 -18.18 4.52 -1.77
CA LEU A 68 -16.77 4.09 -1.83
C LEU A 68 -16.19 3.74 -0.47
N LYS A 69 -16.59 4.45 0.59
CA LYS A 69 -16.16 4.14 1.97
C LYS A 69 -16.65 2.77 2.42
N LEU A 70 -17.90 2.43 2.14
CA LEU A 70 -18.48 1.13 2.49
C LEU A 70 -17.82 0.02 1.67
N ILE A 71 -17.68 0.23 0.35
CA ILE A 71 -17.04 -0.73 -0.55
C ILE A 71 -15.60 -1.00 -0.12
N SER A 72 -14.81 0.06 0.11
CA SER A 72 -13.42 -0.06 0.59
C SER A 72 -13.35 -0.78 1.94
N GLY A 73 -14.23 -0.45 2.89
CA GLY A 73 -14.29 -1.13 4.18
C GLY A 73 -14.60 -2.63 4.06
N VAL A 74 -15.56 -3.01 3.21
CA VAL A 74 -15.90 -4.42 2.95
C VAL A 74 -14.73 -5.15 2.31
N VAL A 75 -14.10 -4.56 1.29
CA VAL A 75 -12.91 -5.13 0.63
C VAL A 75 -11.78 -5.31 1.64
N PHE A 76 -11.54 -4.32 2.50
CA PHE A 76 -10.50 -4.38 3.53
C PHE A 76 -10.74 -5.53 4.53
N ILE A 77 -11.97 -5.68 5.03
CA ILE A 77 -12.34 -6.80 5.91
C ILE A 77 -12.17 -8.15 5.19
N ALA A 78 -12.61 -8.24 3.93
CA ALA A 78 -12.47 -9.47 3.15
C ALA A 78 -11.01 -9.86 2.94
N LEU A 79 -10.14 -8.92 2.56
CA LEU A 79 -8.71 -9.15 2.43
C LEU A 79 -8.05 -9.54 3.77
N GLY A 80 -8.45 -8.88 4.86
CA GLY A 80 -8.00 -9.25 6.20
C GLY A 80 -8.39 -10.68 6.59
N ALA A 81 -9.65 -11.07 6.35
CA ALA A 81 -10.12 -12.43 6.59
C ALA A 81 -9.38 -13.47 5.73
N LEU A 82 -9.17 -13.16 4.44
CA LEU A 82 -8.39 -14.00 3.54
C LEU A 82 -6.95 -14.18 4.01
N ALA A 83 -6.29 -13.11 4.48
CA ALA A 83 -4.93 -13.19 5.02
C ALA A 83 -4.86 -14.11 6.26
N VAL A 84 -5.88 -14.07 7.13
CA VAL A 84 -5.97 -14.97 8.30
C VAL A 84 -6.21 -16.42 7.86
N LEU A 85 -7.13 -16.66 6.92
CA LEU A 85 -7.39 -17.99 6.35
C LEU A 85 -6.14 -18.59 5.70
N ASP A 86 -5.38 -17.78 4.97
CA ASP A 86 -4.15 -18.20 4.29
C ASP A 86 -3.07 -18.65 5.29
N HIS A 87 -2.95 -17.95 6.42
CA HIS A 87 -2.09 -18.37 7.53
C HIS A 87 -2.45 -19.78 8.02
N PHE A 88 -3.74 -20.05 8.27
CA PHE A 88 -4.19 -21.38 8.72
C PHE A 88 -4.08 -22.46 7.65
N ARG A 89 -4.28 -22.14 6.36
CA ARG A 89 -4.08 -23.10 5.26
C ARG A 89 -2.62 -23.48 5.09
N THR A 90 -1.72 -22.51 5.17
CA THR A 90 -0.28 -22.73 5.11
C THR A 90 0.19 -23.54 6.32
N ALA A 91 -0.37 -23.30 7.50
CA ALA A 91 -0.08 -24.06 8.72
C ALA A 91 -0.68 -25.48 8.74
N ALA A 92 -1.81 -25.72 8.05
CA ALA A 92 -2.44 -27.04 7.96
C ALA A 92 -1.94 -27.90 6.79
N GLY A 93 -1.25 -27.29 5.82
CA GLY A 93 -0.61 -27.97 4.68
C GLY A 93 0.89 -28.21 4.84
N ALA A 94 1.49 -27.80 5.97
CA ALA A 94 2.86 -28.13 6.39
C ALA A 94 2.84 -29.24 7.43
#